data_AF-A0A1H1LKT7-F1
#
_entry.id   AF-A0A1H1LKT7-F1
#
_cell.length_a   1.000
_cell.length_b   1.000
_cell.length_c   1.000
_cell.angle_alpha   90.00
_cell.angle_beta   90.00
_cell.angle_gamma   90.00
#
_symmetry.space_group_name_H-M   'P 1'
#
loop_
_entity.id
_entity.type
_entity.pdbx_description
1 polymer ?
#
loop_
_entity_poly.entity_id
_entity_poly.type
_entity_poly.pdbx_seq_one_letter_code
_entity_poly.pdbx_strand_id
1 'polypeptide(L)'
;MPKIVDHAQRRTEMVHALWQVIYLKGIDGVSFRSVAEAAGISVGRVQHYFPSRSELILEGCRQIVDGAEAAGPEDADESTRTGSADAVSALRRFCFAFIPAGETMRIGASVWYTYVARAVMDEQIAGIIRASDRATLDLGIRLYRAAVGMDGTVGEVGDGEAGDDNAAARMWAMRMIALGKGLAQEVMLDERSAASAKEILEAELAPLVAH
;
A
#
# COMPACT_ATOMS: atom_id res chain seq x y z
N MET A 1 7.22 10.75 30.52
CA MET A 1 7.15 10.37 29.08
C MET A 1 6.28 9.12 28.96
N PRO A 2 5.32 9.04 28.03
CA PRO A 2 4.27 8.01 28.08
C PRO A 2 4.83 6.65 27.63
N LYS A 3 4.78 5.64 28.51
CA LYS A 3 5.19 4.24 28.25
C LYS A 3 4.59 3.65 26.97
N ILE A 4 3.41 4.11 26.58
CA ILE A 4 2.65 3.61 25.43
C ILE A 4 3.38 3.92 24.11
N VAL A 5 4.02 5.09 24.00
CA VAL A 5 4.76 5.50 22.79
C VAL A 5 6.01 4.63 22.60
N ASP A 6 6.71 4.30 23.70
CA ASP A 6 7.85 3.37 23.66
C ASP A 6 7.37 1.97 23.24
N HIS A 7 6.26 1.47 23.79
CA HIS A 7 5.73 0.15 23.42
C HIS A 7 5.37 0.02 21.93
N ALA A 8 4.69 1.01 21.34
CA ALA A 8 4.36 0.99 19.91
C ALA A 8 5.62 1.07 19.05
N GLN A 9 6.55 1.97 19.39
CA GLN A 9 7.83 2.11 18.70
C GLN A 9 8.65 0.81 18.73
N ARG A 10 8.69 0.10 19.87
CA ARG A 10 9.36 -1.20 19.98
C ARG A 10 8.73 -2.28 19.12
N ARG A 11 7.39 -2.31 18.98
CA ARG A 11 6.72 -3.24 18.06
C ARG A 11 7.15 -2.95 16.62
N THR A 12 7.16 -1.68 16.22
CA THR A 12 7.59 -1.27 14.87
C THR A 12 9.05 -1.66 14.59
N GLU A 13 9.96 -1.45 15.54
CA GLU A 13 11.37 -1.91 15.40
C GLU A 13 11.46 -3.43 15.15
N MET A 14 10.67 -4.23 15.89
CA MET A 14 10.64 -5.69 15.70
C MET A 14 9.98 -6.09 14.37
N VAL A 15 8.99 -5.34 13.89
CA VAL A 15 8.37 -5.55 12.58
C VAL A 15 9.32 -5.20 11.44
N HIS A 16 10.14 -4.15 11.58
CA HIS A 16 11.20 -3.86 10.60
C HIS A 16 12.22 -5.00 10.53
N ALA A 17 12.63 -5.55 11.67
CA ALA A 17 13.51 -6.72 11.72
C ALA A 17 12.83 -7.97 11.11
N LEU A 18 11.53 -8.17 11.35
CA LEU A 18 10.74 -9.21 10.67
C LEU A 18 10.80 -9.04 9.14
N TRP A 19 10.60 -7.83 8.62
CA TRP A 19 10.65 -7.56 7.18
C TRP A 19 12.04 -7.82 6.59
N GLN A 20 13.12 -7.48 7.31
CA GLN A 20 14.48 -7.86 6.89
C GLN A 20 14.65 -9.38 6.80
N VAL A 21 14.11 -10.14 7.76
CA VAL A 21 14.13 -11.61 7.69
C VAL A 21 13.33 -12.12 6.51
N ILE A 22 12.14 -11.59 6.25
CA ILE A 22 11.32 -11.97 5.09
C ILE A 22 12.06 -11.69 3.79
N TYR A 23 12.67 -10.52 3.66
CA TYR A 23 13.43 -10.13 2.48
C TYR A 23 14.62 -11.08 2.22
N LEU A 24 15.35 -11.48 3.26
CA LEU A 24 16.57 -12.29 3.11
C LEU A 24 16.33 -13.80 3.08
N LYS A 25 15.28 -14.29 3.77
CA LYS A 25 15.08 -15.73 4.05
C LYS A 25 13.66 -16.22 3.71
N GLY A 26 12.81 -15.36 3.16
CA GLY A 26 11.40 -15.64 2.93
C GLY A 26 10.59 -15.69 4.22
N ILE A 27 9.26 -15.77 4.09
CA ILE A 27 8.34 -15.81 5.24
C ILE A 27 8.51 -17.06 6.11
N ASP A 28 8.91 -18.18 5.51
CA ASP A 28 9.16 -19.43 6.24
C ASP A 28 10.43 -19.38 7.08
N GLY A 29 11.38 -18.50 6.74
CA GLY A 29 12.57 -18.23 7.55
C GLY A 29 12.30 -17.45 8.84
N VAL A 30 11.08 -16.94 9.03
CA VAL A 30 10.71 -16.16 10.22
C VAL A 30 10.63 -17.05 11.47
N SER A 31 11.36 -16.67 12.51
CA SER A 31 11.25 -17.22 13.87
C SER A 31 11.56 -16.12 14.88
N PHE A 32 11.19 -16.31 16.15
CA PHE A 32 11.59 -15.34 17.19
C PHE A 32 13.11 -15.20 17.30
N ARG A 33 13.87 -16.28 17.02
CA ARG A 33 15.33 -16.23 16.98
C ARG A 33 15.83 -15.35 15.85
N SER A 34 15.37 -15.59 14.62
CA SER A 34 15.84 -14.83 13.45
C SER A 34 15.45 -13.36 13.54
N VAL A 35 14.28 -13.02 14.09
CA VAL A 35 13.87 -11.63 14.32
C VAL A 35 14.68 -10.99 15.44
N ALA A 36 14.93 -11.70 16.54
CA ALA A 36 15.77 -11.20 17.62
C ALA A 36 17.21 -10.91 17.15
N GLU A 37 17.78 -11.80 16.33
CA GLU A 37 19.09 -11.61 15.70
C GLU A 37 19.10 -10.37 14.80
N ALA A 38 18.10 -10.22 13.92
CA ALA A 38 18.00 -9.06 13.03
C ALA A 38 17.78 -7.74 13.80
N ALA A 39 17.02 -7.76 14.90
CA ALA A 39 16.77 -6.60 15.75
C ALA A 39 17.89 -6.31 16.77
N GLY A 40 18.89 -7.19 16.92
CA GLY A 40 19.93 -7.06 17.95
C GLY A 40 19.41 -7.12 19.40
N ILE A 41 18.36 -7.93 19.65
CA ILE A 41 17.73 -8.09 20.97
C ILE A 41 17.64 -9.55 21.40
N SER A 42 17.17 -9.82 22.63
CA SER A 42 16.96 -11.18 23.11
C SER A 42 15.66 -11.80 22.57
N VAL A 43 15.64 -13.12 22.36
CA VAL A 43 14.44 -13.88 21.97
C VAL A 43 13.29 -13.67 22.96
N GLY A 44 13.59 -13.67 24.26
CA GLY A 44 12.60 -13.42 25.31
C GLY A 44 11.96 -12.03 25.19
N ARG A 45 12.67 -11.03 24.68
CA ARG A 45 12.09 -9.71 24.42
C ARG A 45 11.09 -9.75 23.27
N VAL A 46 11.36 -10.49 22.19
CA VAL A 46 10.40 -10.67 21.09
C VAL A 46 9.15 -11.41 21.59
N GLN A 47 9.33 -12.50 22.35
CA GLN A 47 8.25 -13.29 22.94
C GLN A 47 7.38 -12.50 23.91
N HIS A 48 7.94 -11.50 24.59
CA HIS A 48 7.18 -10.61 25.46
C HIS A 48 6.19 -9.72 24.69
N TYR A 49 6.54 -9.32 23.46
CA TYR A 49 5.70 -8.44 22.63
C TYR A 49 4.76 -9.22 21.70
N PHE A 50 5.15 -10.42 21.28
CA PHE A 50 4.41 -11.25 20.34
C PHE A 50 4.24 -12.65 20.93
N PRO A 51 3.00 -13.07 21.26
CA PRO A 51 2.77 -14.36 21.88
C PRO A 51 2.91 -15.53 20.90
N SER A 52 2.87 -15.28 19.58
CA SER A 52 3.13 -16.31 18.57
C SER A 52 3.84 -15.77 17.33
N ARG A 53 4.49 -16.67 16.58
CA ARG A 53 5.07 -16.38 15.25
C ARG A 53 3.99 -15.84 14.30
N SER A 54 2.80 -16.44 14.31
CA SER A 54 1.70 -16.02 13.45
C SER A 54 1.26 -14.60 13.76
N GLU A 55 1.15 -14.22 15.05
CA GLU A 55 0.81 -12.85 15.43
C GLU A 55 1.86 -11.82 15.03
N LEU A 56 3.15 -12.17 15.12
CA LEU A 56 4.23 -11.32 14.61
C LEU A 56 4.11 -11.11 13.09
N ILE A 57 3.83 -12.16 12.32
CA ILE A 57 3.64 -12.08 10.87
C ILE A 57 2.38 -11.26 10.53
N LEU A 58 1.26 -11.46 11.25
CA LEU A 58 0.04 -10.69 11.05
C LEU A 58 0.24 -9.21 11.38
N GLU A 59 0.98 -8.89 12.44
CA GLU A 59 1.34 -7.52 12.75
C GLU A 59 2.18 -6.89 11.62
N GLY A 60 3.16 -7.63 11.10
CA GLY A 60 3.96 -7.16 9.98
C GLY A 60 3.15 -6.94 8.70
N CYS A 61 2.07 -7.72 8.50
CA CYS A 61 1.13 -7.53 7.39
C CYS A 61 0.25 -6.28 7.59
N ARG A 62 -0.19 -6.01 8.81
CA ARG A 62 -0.95 -4.77 9.10
C ARG A 62 -0.08 -3.53 8.90
N GLN A 63 1.12 -3.52 9.49
CA GLN A 63 1.99 -2.34 9.40
C GLN A 63 2.49 -2.05 7.98
N ILE A 64 2.64 -3.05 7.11
CA ILE A 64 3.02 -2.79 5.70
C ILE A 64 1.86 -2.16 4.92
N VAL A 65 0.62 -2.56 5.23
CA VAL A 65 -0.60 -1.93 4.68
C VAL A 65 -0.74 -0.51 5.22
N ASP A 66 -0.69 -0.33 6.54
CA ASP A 66 -0.84 0.97 7.19
C ASP A 66 0.24 1.96 6.70
N GLY A 67 1.48 1.49 6.54
CA GLY A 67 2.58 2.30 6.02
C GLY A 67 2.41 2.71 4.56
N ALA A 68 1.81 1.85 3.72
CA ALA A 68 1.49 2.20 2.33
C ALA A 68 0.36 3.23 2.26
N GLU A 69 -0.62 3.17 3.16
CA GLU A 69 -1.72 4.13 3.27
C GLU A 69 -1.22 5.50 3.78
N ALA A 70 -0.35 5.52 4.78
CA ALA A 70 0.28 6.73 5.31
C ALA A 70 1.27 7.37 4.33
N ALA A 71 1.99 6.58 3.52
CA ALA A 71 2.80 7.08 2.42
C ALA A 71 1.97 7.59 1.22
N GLY A 72 0.64 7.56 1.32
CA GLY A 72 -0.27 8.35 0.49
C GLY A 72 0.05 9.86 0.59
N PRO A 73 -0.65 10.73 -0.16
CA PRO A 73 -0.25 12.12 -0.33
C PRO A 73 -0.38 12.95 0.96
N GLU A 74 0.59 12.85 1.86
CA GLU A 74 0.73 13.66 3.08
C GLU A 74 1.42 15.01 2.83
N ASP A 75 1.91 15.28 1.62
CA ASP A 75 2.71 16.47 1.30
C ASP A 75 1.94 17.66 0.69
N ALA A 76 0.63 17.77 0.88
CA ALA A 76 -0.10 18.97 0.44
C ALA A 76 -0.87 19.60 1.60
N ASP A 77 -0.39 20.76 2.04
CA ASP A 77 -1.07 21.67 2.95
C ASP A 77 -2.57 21.78 2.60
N GLU A 78 -3.41 21.26 3.50
CA GLU A 78 -4.85 21.13 3.29
C GLU A 78 -5.52 22.50 3.03
N SER A 79 -4.85 23.58 3.44
CA SER A 79 -5.30 24.97 3.27
C SER A 79 -5.18 25.52 1.84
N THR A 80 -4.47 24.84 0.93
CA THR A 80 -4.23 25.34 -0.45
C THR A 80 -5.00 24.58 -1.54
N ARG A 81 -5.74 23.52 -1.21
CA ARG A 81 -6.46 22.70 -2.21
C ARG A 81 -7.79 23.32 -2.61
N THR A 82 -7.80 24.08 -3.70
CA THR A 82 -9.02 24.51 -4.39
C THR A 82 -8.84 24.45 -5.90
N GLY A 83 -9.11 23.30 -6.51
CA GLY A 83 -9.23 23.20 -7.97
C GLY A 83 -8.98 21.82 -8.57
N SER A 84 -9.35 21.68 -9.85
CA SER A 84 -9.14 20.45 -10.65
C SER A 84 -7.66 20.06 -10.80
N ALA A 85 -6.76 21.05 -10.91
CA ALA A 85 -5.32 20.82 -11.03
C ALA A 85 -4.72 20.07 -9.82
N ASP A 86 -5.22 20.34 -8.62
CA ASP A 86 -4.78 19.65 -7.40
C ASP A 86 -5.26 18.20 -7.34
N ALA A 87 -6.48 17.96 -7.84
CA ALA A 87 -7.06 16.63 -7.92
C ALA A 87 -6.31 15.73 -8.92
N VAL A 88 -5.97 16.27 -10.10
CA VAL A 88 -5.12 15.58 -11.09
C VAL A 88 -3.74 15.26 -10.49
N SER A 89 -3.14 16.21 -9.77
CA SER A 89 -1.85 16.01 -9.10
C SER A 89 -1.90 14.91 -8.05
N ALA A 90 -2.96 14.89 -7.23
CA ALA A 90 -3.19 13.84 -6.24
C ALA A 90 -3.42 12.47 -6.91
N LEU A 91 -4.17 12.43 -8.00
CA LEU A 91 -4.40 11.21 -8.76
C LEU A 91 -3.12 10.66 -9.39
N ARG A 92 -2.27 11.54 -9.94
CA ARG A 92 -0.94 11.17 -10.45
C ARG A 92 -0.07 10.55 -9.35
N ARG A 93 -0.02 11.18 -8.17
CA ARG A 93 0.74 10.63 -7.02
C ARG A 93 0.23 9.25 -6.63
N PHE A 94 -1.09 9.06 -6.57
CA PHE A 94 -1.72 7.76 -6.32
C PHE A 94 -1.28 6.71 -7.35
N CYS A 95 -1.35 7.00 -8.64
CA CYS A 95 -0.91 6.06 -9.67
C CYS A 95 0.59 5.75 -9.58
N PHE A 96 1.42 6.72 -9.23
CA PHE A 96 2.88 6.51 -9.15
C PHE A 96 3.32 5.78 -7.87
N ALA A 97 2.50 5.76 -6.82
CA ALA A 97 2.80 5.10 -5.56
C ALA A 97 3.01 3.58 -5.71
N PHE A 98 2.45 2.96 -6.76
CA PHE A 98 2.67 1.55 -7.04
C PHE A 98 4.10 1.24 -7.53
N ILE A 99 4.84 2.22 -8.05
CA ILE A 99 6.10 1.98 -8.77
C ILE A 99 7.32 2.01 -7.81
N PRO A 100 8.04 0.89 -7.61
CA PRO A 100 9.15 0.82 -6.66
C PRO A 100 10.44 1.40 -7.25
N ALA A 101 10.56 2.73 -7.24
CA ALA A 101 11.65 3.45 -7.90
C ALA A 101 12.99 3.47 -7.14
N GLY A 102 13.01 3.08 -5.87
CA GLY A 102 14.20 3.09 -5.01
C GLY A 102 14.37 1.80 -4.22
N GLU A 103 15.56 1.59 -3.68
CA GLU A 103 15.94 0.36 -2.96
C GLU A 103 14.98 0.03 -1.81
N THR A 104 14.65 1.02 -0.98
CA THR A 104 13.68 0.86 0.12
C THR A 104 12.31 0.40 -0.38
N MET A 105 11.82 0.96 -1.48
CA MET A 105 10.55 0.57 -2.07
C MET A 105 10.60 -0.83 -2.68
N ARG A 106 11.74 -1.23 -3.28
CA ARG A 106 11.93 -2.59 -3.79
C ARG A 106 11.93 -3.63 -2.65
N ILE A 107 12.57 -3.32 -1.52
CA ILE A 107 12.50 -4.17 -0.32
C ILE A 107 11.05 -4.30 0.16
N GLY A 108 10.34 -3.18 0.31
CA GLY A 108 8.92 -3.17 0.69
C GLY A 108 8.05 -3.99 -0.27
N ALA A 109 8.22 -3.80 -1.58
CA ALA A 109 7.51 -4.55 -2.61
C ALA A 109 7.81 -6.06 -2.54
N SER A 110 9.07 -6.44 -2.32
CA SER A 110 9.45 -7.86 -2.14
C SER A 110 8.75 -8.50 -0.95
N VAL A 111 8.69 -7.79 0.18
CA VAL A 111 7.98 -8.24 1.38
C VAL A 111 6.47 -8.32 1.10
N TRP A 112 5.91 -7.32 0.42
CA TRP A 112 4.51 -7.30 0.00
C TRP A 112 4.14 -8.50 -0.88
N TYR A 113 4.92 -8.82 -1.93
CA TYR A 113 4.67 -9.98 -2.77
C TYR A 113 4.74 -11.29 -1.99
N THR A 114 5.59 -11.36 -0.96
CA THR A 114 5.63 -12.52 -0.07
C THR A 114 4.32 -12.67 0.73
N TYR A 115 3.74 -11.56 1.21
CA TYR A 115 2.42 -11.58 1.85
C TYR A 115 1.31 -11.96 0.88
N VAL A 116 1.32 -11.42 -0.35
CA VAL A 116 0.33 -11.77 -1.39
C VAL A 116 0.37 -13.27 -1.70
N ALA A 117 1.56 -13.85 -1.88
CA ALA A 117 1.71 -15.28 -2.09
C ALA A 117 1.18 -16.10 -0.89
N ARG A 118 1.46 -15.65 0.34
CA ARG A 118 0.99 -16.32 1.56
C ARG A 118 -0.52 -16.24 1.74
N ALA A 119 -1.15 -15.14 1.35
CA ALA A 119 -2.58 -14.89 1.50
C ALA A 119 -3.45 -15.93 0.79
N VAL A 120 -2.93 -16.59 -0.26
CA VAL A 120 -3.64 -17.69 -0.95
C VAL A 120 -3.98 -18.85 0.02
N MET A 121 -3.16 -19.05 1.06
CA MET A 121 -3.29 -20.16 2.01
C MET A 121 -3.60 -19.69 3.44
N ASP A 122 -3.77 -18.39 3.67
CA ASP A 122 -3.93 -17.80 5.00
C ASP A 122 -5.03 -16.75 4.99
N GLU A 123 -6.21 -17.11 5.47
CA GLU A 123 -7.39 -16.25 5.41
C GLU A 123 -7.25 -14.99 6.29
N GLN A 124 -6.43 -15.04 7.36
CA GLN A 124 -6.19 -13.86 8.19
C GLN A 124 -5.36 -12.82 7.44
N ILE A 125 -4.32 -13.26 6.71
CA ILE A 125 -3.53 -12.37 5.83
C ILE A 125 -4.38 -11.91 4.65
N ALA A 126 -5.16 -12.81 4.03
CA ALA A 126 -6.05 -12.45 2.92
C ALA A 126 -7.08 -11.39 3.33
N GLY A 127 -7.65 -11.49 4.54
CA GLY A 127 -8.58 -10.50 5.08
C GLY A 127 -7.96 -9.10 5.17
N ILE A 128 -6.71 -9.00 5.63
CA ILE A 128 -5.95 -7.74 5.72
C ILE A 128 -5.72 -7.16 4.32
N ILE A 129 -5.19 -7.96 3.38
CA ILE A 129 -4.91 -7.51 2.02
C ILE A 129 -6.17 -7.08 1.28
N ARG A 130 -7.26 -7.86 1.37
CA ARG A 130 -8.54 -7.51 0.73
C ARG A 130 -9.13 -6.21 1.30
N ALA A 131 -8.93 -5.93 2.58
CA ALA A 131 -9.36 -4.67 3.18
C ALA A 131 -8.56 -3.49 2.61
N SER A 132 -7.23 -3.62 2.54
CA SER A 132 -6.36 -2.62 1.91
C SER A 132 -6.69 -2.40 0.44
N ASP A 133 -6.93 -3.47 -0.33
CA ASP A 133 -7.30 -3.38 -1.75
C ASP A 133 -8.63 -2.65 -1.95
N ARG A 134 -9.62 -2.86 -1.06
CA ARG A 134 -10.88 -2.10 -1.09
C ARG A 134 -10.63 -0.62 -0.79
N ALA A 135 -9.88 -0.30 0.26
CA ALA A 135 -9.54 1.09 0.60
C ALA A 135 -8.78 1.80 -0.54
N THR A 136 -7.83 1.10 -1.17
CA THR A 136 -7.08 1.57 -2.34
C THR A 136 -8.00 1.85 -3.53
N LEU A 137 -8.95 0.96 -3.81
CA LEU A 137 -9.93 1.16 -4.87
C LEU A 137 -10.83 2.36 -4.59
N ASP A 138 -11.35 2.48 -3.36
CA ASP A 138 -12.22 3.58 -2.96
C ASP A 138 -11.48 4.93 -3.04
N LEU A 139 -10.20 4.97 -2.67
CA LEU A 139 -9.35 6.15 -2.84
C LEU A 139 -9.17 6.51 -4.32
N GLY A 140 -8.86 5.53 -5.17
CA GLY A 140 -8.73 5.73 -6.62
C GLY A 140 -10.01 6.29 -7.25
N ILE A 141 -11.18 5.76 -6.86
CA ILE A 141 -12.49 6.26 -7.31
C ILE A 141 -12.68 7.73 -6.90
N ARG A 142 -12.42 8.06 -5.63
CA ARG A 142 -12.57 9.44 -5.13
C ARG A 142 -11.63 10.42 -5.86
N LEU A 143 -10.36 10.04 -6.03
CA LEU A 143 -9.37 10.88 -6.72
C LEU A 143 -9.72 11.07 -8.20
N TYR A 144 -10.18 10.03 -8.87
CA TYR A 144 -10.63 10.12 -10.26
C TYR A 144 -11.81 11.08 -10.39
N ARG A 145 -12.86 10.92 -9.57
CA ARG A 145 -14.05 11.79 -9.59
C ARG A 145 -13.68 13.25 -9.39
N ALA A 146 -12.80 13.52 -8.42
CA ALA A 146 -12.29 14.86 -8.16
C ALA A 146 -11.53 15.44 -9.37
N ALA A 147 -10.71 14.62 -10.05
CA ALA A 147 -9.93 15.04 -11.22
C ALA A 147 -10.81 15.37 -12.44
N VAL A 148 -11.95 14.69 -12.62
CA VAL A 148 -12.88 14.94 -13.73
C VAL A 148 -14.02 15.91 -13.39
N GLY A 149 -13.99 16.54 -12.21
CA GLY A 149 -15.01 17.50 -11.79
C GLY A 149 -16.38 16.91 -11.49
N MET A 150 -16.47 15.60 -11.17
CA MET A 150 -17.71 14.96 -10.72
C MET A 150 -17.94 15.27 -9.24
N ASP A 151 -19.03 15.94 -8.90
CA ASP A 151 -19.34 16.35 -7.51
C ASP A 151 -19.27 15.19 -6.51
N GLY A 152 -18.67 15.48 -5.35
CA GLY A 152 -18.01 14.53 -4.44
C GLY A 152 -18.89 13.83 -3.40
N THR A 153 -20.20 13.66 -3.60
CA THR A 153 -21.01 12.88 -2.66
C THR A 153 -21.00 11.40 -3.03
N VAL A 154 -20.21 10.61 -2.32
CA VAL A 154 -20.48 9.17 -2.18
C VAL A 154 -21.75 9.08 -1.35
N GLY A 155 -22.91 9.01 -2.00
CA GLY A 155 -24.14 8.61 -1.32
C GLY A 155 -23.89 7.27 -0.65
N GLU A 156 -24.31 7.14 0.61
CA GLU A 156 -24.34 5.86 1.31
C GLU A 156 -24.89 4.79 0.35
N VAL A 157 -24.18 3.66 0.26
CA VAL A 157 -24.54 2.54 -0.60
C VAL A 157 -25.89 1.99 -0.12
N GLY A 158 -26.98 2.57 -0.61
CA GLY A 158 -28.27 1.92 -0.70
C GLY A 158 -28.22 0.96 -1.88
N ASP A 159 -28.87 -0.20 -1.74
CA ASP A 159 -29.00 -1.26 -2.74
C ASP A 159 -29.82 -0.85 -3.99
N GLY A 160 -29.56 0.33 -4.55
CA GLY A 160 -30.20 0.86 -5.74
C GLY A 160 -29.15 1.40 -6.71
N GLU A 161 -29.02 0.71 -7.85
CA GLU A 161 -28.34 1.12 -9.09
C GLU A 161 -27.29 2.23 -8.94
N ALA A 162 -26.03 1.82 -8.72
CA ALA A 162 -24.88 2.70 -8.94
C ALA A 162 -25.00 3.29 -10.35
N GLY A 163 -25.26 4.60 -10.47
CA GLY A 163 -25.36 5.28 -11.77
C GLY A 163 -24.10 5.04 -12.62
N ASP A 164 -24.26 5.11 -13.94
CA ASP A 164 -23.25 4.82 -14.97
C ASP A 164 -21.89 5.51 -14.68
N ASP A 165 -21.91 6.74 -14.15
CA ASP A 165 -20.71 7.49 -13.76
C ASP A 165 -19.89 6.84 -12.64
N ASN A 166 -20.55 6.19 -11.67
CA ASN A 166 -19.87 5.52 -10.57
C ASN A 166 -19.26 4.18 -11.05
N ALA A 167 -19.94 3.51 -11.99
CA ALA A 167 -19.40 2.33 -12.66
C ALA A 167 -18.16 2.69 -13.52
N ALA A 168 -18.19 3.82 -14.24
CA ALA A 168 -17.07 4.31 -15.03
C ALA A 168 -15.86 4.66 -14.16
N ALA A 169 -16.06 5.42 -13.06
CA ALA A 169 -14.98 5.76 -12.12
C ALA A 169 -14.36 4.51 -11.47
N ARG A 170 -15.20 3.55 -11.05
CA ARG A 170 -14.74 2.26 -10.53
C ARG A 170 -13.94 1.48 -11.56
N MET A 171 -14.42 1.40 -12.80
CA MET A 171 -13.72 0.71 -13.88
C MET A 171 -12.36 1.34 -14.17
N TRP A 172 -12.29 2.66 -14.25
CA TRP A 172 -11.04 3.38 -14.45
C TRP A 172 -10.05 3.10 -13.31
N ALA A 173 -10.49 3.20 -12.06
CA ALA A 173 -9.63 2.98 -10.90
C ALA A 173 -9.10 1.53 -10.86
N MET A 174 -9.95 0.53 -11.12
CA MET A 174 -9.54 -0.88 -11.20
C MET A 174 -8.47 -1.09 -12.29
N ARG A 175 -8.65 -0.49 -13.47
CA ARG A 175 -7.68 -0.58 -14.58
C ARG A 175 -6.33 0.04 -14.20
N MET A 176 -6.34 1.22 -13.60
CA MET A 176 -5.11 1.90 -13.21
C MET A 176 -4.37 1.19 -12.09
N ILE A 177 -5.09 0.63 -11.10
CA ILE A 177 -4.49 -0.19 -10.05
C ILE A 177 -3.89 -1.46 -10.64
N ALA A 178 -4.61 -2.15 -11.54
CA ALA A 178 -4.11 -3.35 -12.19
C ALA A 178 -2.85 -3.07 -13.03
N LEU A 179 -2.86 -1.98 -13.80
CA LEU A 179 -1.71 -1.51 -14.57
C LEU A 179 -0.52 -1.16 -13.67
N GLY A 180 -0.75 -0.38 -12.62
CA GLY A 180 0.30 0.00 -11.66
C GLY A 180 0.92 -1.22 -10.97
N LYS A 181 0.11 -2.18 -10.52
CA LYS A 181 0.59 -3.43 -9.91
C LYS A 181 1.38 -4.31 -10.91
N GLY A 182 0.97 -4.35 -12.18
CA GLY A 182 1.70 -5.05 -13.24
C GLY A 182 3.04 -4.40 -13.55
N LEU A 183 3.06 -3.07 -13.72
CA LEU A 183 4.29 -2.30 -13.95
C LEU A 183 5.26 -2.39 -12.76
N ALA A 184 4.74 -2.42 -11.53
CA ALA A 184 5.56 -2.65 -10.35
C ALA A 184 6.30 -3.99 -10.42
N GLN A 185 5.65 -5.04 -10.90
CA GLN A 185 6.26 -6.34 -11.10
C GLN A 185 7.35 -6.30 -12.18
N GLU A 186 7.09 -5.67 -13.33
CA GLU A 186 8.10 -5.49 -14.40
C GLU A 186 9.33 -4.72 -13.90
N VAL A 187 9.14 -3.71 -13.06
CA VAL A 187 10.24 -2.96 -12.42
C VAL A 187 11.01 -3.82 -11.44
N MET A 188 10.32 -4.66 -10.65
CA MET A 188 10.97 -5.56 -9.71
C MET A 188 11.83 -6.64 -10.39
N LEU A 189 11.41 -7.10 -11.58
CA LEU A 189 12.12 -8.07 -12.42
C LEU A 189 13.17 -7.44 -13.33
N ASP A 190 13.39 -6.13 -13.23
CA ASP A 190 14.29 -5.34 -14.08
C ASP A 190 13.98 -5.45 -15.59
N GLU A 191 12.74 -5.83 -15.95
CA GLU A 191 12.22 -5.83 -17.33
C GLU A 191 11.89 -4.40 -17.80
N ARG A 192 11.63 -3.50 -16.84
CA ARG A 192 11.35 -2.07 -17.09
C ARG A 192 12.01 -1.17 -16.05
N SER A 193 12.44 0.02 -16.47
CA SER A 193 12.86 1.06 -15.53
C SER A 193 11.65 1.72 -14.85
N ALA A 194 11.82 2.16 -13.60
CA ALA A 194 10.77 2.90 -12.89
C ALA A 194 10.34 4.19 -13.62
N ALA A 195 11.25 4.84 -14.34
CA ALA A 195 10.94 6.01 -15.16
C ALA A 195 9.98 5.64 -16.30
N SER A 196 10.29 4.59 -17.07
CA SER A 196 9.42 4.11 -18.16
C SER A 196 8.06 3.64 -17.65
N ALA A 197 8.00 2.99 -16.48
CA ALA A 197 6.72 2.62 -15.87
C ALA A 197 5.84 3.84 -15.55
N LYS A 198 6.44 4.90 -15.00
CA LYS A 198 5.74 6.15 -14.70
C LYS A 198 5.29 6.88 -15.98
N GLU A 199 6.09 6.85 -17.05
CA GLU A 199 5.70 7.40 -18.36
C GLU A 199 4.45 6.70 -18.94
N ILE A 200 4.33 5.37 -18.78
CA ILE A 200 3.13 4.63 -19.22
C ILE A 200 1.90 5.09 -18.42
N LEU A 201 2.03 5.21 -17.09
CA LEU A 201 0.94 5.69 -16.25
C LEU A 201 0.56 7.15 -16.58
N GLU A 202 1.55 8.00 -16.88
CA GLU A 202 1.33 9.38 -17.28
C GLU A 202 0.56 9.48 -18.60
N ALA A 203 0.85 8.60 -19.56
CA ALA A 203 0.13 8.55 -20.83
C ALA A 203 -1.37 8.20 -20.65
N GLU A 204 -1.71 7.33 -19.70
CA GLU A 204 -3.10 7.02 -19.35
C GLU A 204 -3.80 8.17 -18.62
N LEU A 205 -3.05 9.02 -17.92
CA LEU A 205 -3.58 10.21 -17.24
C LEU A 205 -3.76 11.40 -18.19
N ALA A 206 -2.97 11.49 -19.26
CA ALA A 206 -2.97 12.64 -20.18
C ALA A 206 -4.35 13.07 -20.71
N PRO A 207 -5.29 12.15 -21.05
CA PRO A 207 -6.63 12.54 -21.47
C PRO A 207 -7.44 13.30 -20.41
N LEU A 208 -7.13 13.09 -19.12
CA LEU A 208 -7.80 13.77 -18.00
C LEU A 208 -7.27 15.18 -17.76
N VAL A 209 -6.09 15.52 -18.32
CA VAL A 209 -5.42 16.82 -18.13
C VAL A 209 -5.68 17.77 -19.33
N ALA A 210 -6.18 17.24 -20.44
CA ALA A 210 -6.40 17.99 -21.68
C ALA A 210 -7.75 18.75 -21.73
N HIS A 211 -8.54 18.71 -20.64
CA HIS A 211 -9.84 19.36 -20.48
C HIS A 211 -9.86 20.23 -19.23
#